data_AF-A0ABD8B4V2-F1
#
_entry.id   AF-A0ABD8B4V2-F1
#
_cell.length_a   1.000
_cell.length_b   1.000
_cell.length_c   1.000
_cell.angle_alpha   90.00
_cell.angle_beta   90.00
_cell.angle_gamma   90.00
#
_symmetry.space_group_name_H-M   'P 1'
#
loop_
_entity.id
_entity.type
_entity.pdbx_description
1 polymer ?
#
loop_
_entity_poly.entity_id
_entity_poly.type
_entity_poly.pdbx_seq_one_letter_code
_entity_poly.pdbx_strand_id
1 'polypeptide(L)'
;MLDTSRDGTWTTRLTPDQIRLCEAVLGERLTSCGYELAGAVRPDPAELLRYRRVEVPRRAARAKRRTLDRLARVREPGPVACRPVTG
;
A
#
# COMPACT_ATOMS: atom_id res chain seq x y z
N MET A 1 -23.67 0.73 -0.37
CA MET A 1 -23.60 1.35 -1.71
C MET A 1 -22.29 2.12 -1.76
N LEU A 2 -21.32 1.68 -2.56
CA LEU A 2 -20.04 2.36 -2.71
C LEU A 2 -20.26 3.61 -3.57
N ASP A 3 -19.88 4.78 -3.06
CA ASP A 3 -19.95 6.03 -3.81
C ASP A 3 -18.81 6.09 -4.82
N THR A 4 -19.12 5.81 -6.08
CA THR A 4 -18.20 5.85 -7.22
C THR A 4 -18.05 7.26 -7.81
N SER A 5 -18.72 8.28 -7.24
CA SER A 5 -18.72 9.66 -7.79
C SER A 5 -17.34 10.32 -7.74
N ARG A 6 -16.40 9.75 -6.98
CA ARG A 6 -15.01 10.21 -6.89
C ARG A 6 -14.04 9.37 -7.72
N ASP A 7 -14.52 8.33 -8.39
CA ASP A 7 -13.70 7.51 -9.26
C ASP A 7 -13.17 8.37 -10.41
N GLY A 8 -11.86 8.31 -10.66
CA GLY A 8 -11.20 9.14 -11.66
C GLY A 8 -10.73 10.51 -11.18
N THR A 9 -11.06 10.98 -9.97
CA THR A 9 -10.54 12.27 -9.43
C THR A 9 -8.99 12.31 -9.38
N TRP A 10 -8.34 11.15 -9.39
CA TRP A 10 -6.90 11.03 -9.40
C TRP A 10 -6.26 11.52 -10.71
N THR A 11 -6.97 11.44 -11.86
CA THR A 11 -6.42 11.84 -13.17
C THR A 11 -6.20 13.33 -13.26
N THR A 12 -6.97 14.14 -12.52
CA THR A 12 -6.83 15.60 -12.46
C THR A 12 -5.86 16.07 -11.38
N ARG A 13 -5.51 15.19 -10.43
CA ARG A 13 -4.64 15.51 -9.29
C ARG A 13 -3.21 15.04 -9.46
N LEU A 14 -3.00 14.01 -10.27
CA LEU A 14 -1.67 13.47 -10.55
C LEU A 14 -1.18 14.02 -11.88
N THR A 15 0.10 14.39 -11.91
CA THR A 15 0.74 14.74 -13.18
C THR A 15 0.89 13.48 -14.05
N PRO A 16 0.98 13.62 -15.39
CA PRO A 16 1.21 12.47 -16.27
C PRO A 16 2.39 11.60 -15.82
N ASP A 17 3.50 12.21 -15.38
CA ASP A 17 4.69 11.49 -14.92
C ASP A 17 4.42 10.67 -13.65
N GLN A 18 3.65 11.22 -12.71
CA GLN A 18 3.22 10.51 -11.51
C GLN A 18 2.28 9.34 -11.84
N ILE A 19 1.41 9.49 -12.84
CA ILE A 19 0.54 8.41 -13.31
C ILE A 19 1.39 7.27 -13.86
N ARG A 20 2.39 7.57 -14.72
CA ARG A 20 3.30 6.54 -15.26
C ARG A 20 4.08 5.82 -14.17
N LEU A 21 4.57 6.55 -13.17
CA LEU A 21 5.25 5.97 -12.02
C LEU A 21 4.31 5.06 -11.21
N CYS A 22 3.08 5.50 -10.95
CA CYS A 22 2.07 4.72 -10.26
C CYS A 22 1.73 3.43 -11.02
N GLU A 23 1.48 3.48 -12.32
CA GLU A 23 1.21 2.29 -13.14
C GLU A 23 2.41 1.32 -13.14
N ALA A 24 3.63 1.83 -13.26
CA ALA A 24 4.84 1.01 -13.27
C ALA A 24 5.11 0.31 -11.92
N VAL A 25 4.73 0.93 -10.81
CA VAL A 25 5.00 0.42 -9.45
C VAL A 25 3.83 -0.40 -8.91
N LEU A 26 2.60 0.04 -9.18
CA LEU A 26 1.37 -0.51 -8.61
C LEU A 26 0.57 -1.33 -9.62
N GLY A 27 1.06 -1.53 -10.85
CA GLY A 27 0.30 -2.16 -11.94
C GLY A 27 -0.33 -3.50 -11.59
N GLU A 28 0.43 -4.43 -10.98
CA GLU A 28 -0.10 -5.72 -10.51
C GLU A 28 -1.22 -5.55 -9.48
N ARG A 29 -1.09 -4.56 -8.59
CA ARG A 29 -2.08 -4.30 -7.55
C ARG A 29 -3.33 -3.63 -8.12
N LEU A 30 -3.16 -2.70 -9.05
CA LEU A 30 -4.25 -2.04 -9.76
C LEU A 30 -5.07 -3.05 -10.55
N THR A 31 -4.40 -3.91 -11.33
CA THR A 31 -5.04 -4.99 -12.08
C THR A 31 -5.74 -5.99 -11.16
N SER A 32 -5.14 -6.36 -10.03
CA SER A 32 -5.80 -7.22 -9.02
C SER A 32 -7.07 -6.60 -8.41
N CYS A 33 -7.14 -5.26 -8.39
CA CYS A 33 -8.31 -4.50 -7.96
C CYS A 33 -9.31 -4.24 -9.09
N GLY A 34 -9.07 -4.73 -10.31
CA GLY A 34 -9.95 -4.55 -11.47
C GLY A 34 -9.77 -3.22 -12.21
N TYR A 35 -8.70 -2.47 -11.93
CA TYR A 35 -8.37 -1.27 -12.70
C TYR A 35 -7.59 -1.64 -13.97
N GLU A 36 -8.02 -1.07 -15.10
CA GLU A 36 -7.24 -1.11 -16.34
C GLU A 36 -6.07 -0.12 -16.26
N LEU A 37 -4.92 -0.54 -16.79
CA LEU A 37 -3.74 0.31 -16.91
C LEU A 37 -3.81 1.06 -18.24
N ALA A 38 -3.50 2.35 -18.25
CA ALA A 38 -3.51 3.16 -19.46
C ALA A 38 -2.36 2.81 -20.44
N GLY A 39 -1.56 1.79 -20.12
CA GLY A 39 -0.47 1.29 -20.95
C GLY A 39 0.69 2.27 -21.03
N ALA A 40 0.90 3.08 -19.98
CA ALA A 40 1.83 4.18 -20.08
C ALA A 40 3.29 3.71 -20.27
N VAL A 41 4.02 4.44 -21.11
CA VAL A 41 5.45 4.23 -21.39
C VAL A 41 6.23 4.11 -20.07
N ARG A 42 7.11 3.12 -20.00
CA ARG A 42 7.94 2.84 -18.82
C ARG A 42 8.61 4.15 -18.32
N PRO A 43 8.42 4.52 -17.05
CA PRO A 43 8.94 5.77 -16.51
C PRO A 43 10.47 5.78 -16.49
N ASP A 44 11.04 6.98 -16.42
CA ASP A 44 12.49 7.20 -16.37
C ASP A 44 13.11 6.38 -15.20
N PRO A 45 14.16 5.58 -15.46
CA PRO A 45 14.92 4.90 -14.41
C PRO A 45 15.29 5.78 -13.21
N ALA A 46 15.57 7.08 -13.42
CA ALA A 46 15.89 8.01 -12.35
C ALA A 46 14.71 8.28 -11.41
N GLU A 47 13.48 8.32 -11.92
CA GLU A 47 12.26 8.45 -11.10
C GLU A 47 11.98 7.18 -10.31
N LEU A 48 12.17 6.00 -10.93
CA LEU A 48 12.06 4.72 -10.24
C LEU A 48 13.09 4.60 -9.11
N LEU A 49 14.32 5.07 -9.31
CA LEU A 49 15.34 5.11 -8.26
C LEU A 49 14.94 6.05 -7.12
N ARG A 50 14.43 7.24 -7.43
CA ARG A 50 13.92 8.18 -6.42
C ARG A 50 12.78 7.57 -5.61
N TYR A 51 11.84 6.90 -6.27
CA TYR A 51 10.77 6.17 -5.61
C TYR A 51 11.33 5.07 -4.68
N ARG A 52 12.21 4.21 -5.19
CA ARG A 52 12.81 3.10 -4.42
C ARG A 52 13.57 3.57 -3.19
N ARG A 53 14.30 4.69 -3.28
CA ARG A 53 14.99 5.30 -2.14
C ARG A 53 14.06 5.61 -0.96
N VAL A 54 12.79 5.92 -1.23
CA VAL A 54 11.78 6.21 -0.20
C VAL A 54 10.98 4.96 0.19
N GLU A 55 10.64 4.10 -0.78
CA GLU A 55 9.80 2.92 -0.54
C GLU A 55 10.52 1.84 0.25
N VAL A 56 11.77 1.53 -0.10
CA VAL A 56 12.55 0.45 0.52
C VAL A 56 12.68 0.62 2.04
N PRO A 57 13.13 1.75 2.59
CA PRO A 57 13.22 1.91 4.04
C PRO A 57 11.85 1.87 4.72
N ARG A 58 10.80 2.39 4.08
CA ARG A 58 9.43 2.33 4.61
C ARG A 58 8.91 0.89 4.66
N ARG A 59 9.18 0.10 3.62
CA ARG A 59 8.82 -1.32 3.57
C ARG A 59 9.58 -2.12 4.62
N ALA A 60 10.88 -1.88 4.76
CA ALA A 60 11.70 -2.50 5.80
C ALA A 60 11.18 -2.16 7.21
N ALA A 61 10.84 -0.89 7.47
CA ALA A 61 10.25 -0.48 8.75
C ALA A 61 8.91 -1.15 9.04
N ARG A 62 8.02 -1.27 8.02
CA ARG A 62 6.74 -1.97 8.14
C ARG A 62 6.93 -3.46 8.39
N ALA A 63 7.87 -4.11 7.70
CA ALA A 63 8.20 -5.51 7.90
C ALA A 63 8.75 -5.75 9.31
N LYS A 64 9.71 -4.91 9.76
CA LYS A 64 10.25 -4.95 11.12
C LYS A 64 9.16 -4.84 12.18
N ARG A 65 8.25 -3.86 12.04
CA ARG A 65 7.10 -3.70 12.95
C ARG A 65 6.23 -4.95 12.99
N ARG A 66 5.85 -5.50 11.82
CA ARG A 66 5.05 -6.75 11.76
C ARG A 66 5.74 -7.93 12.45
N THR A 67 7.05 -8.07 12.28
CA THR A 67 7.81 -9.13 12.95
C THR A 67 7.83 -8.92 14.46
N LEU A 68 8.10 -7.71 14.93
CA LEU A 68 8.08 -7.39 16.36
C LEU A 68 6.70 -7.59 16.97
N ASP A 69 5.63 -7.15 16.29
CA ASP A 69 4.25 -7.35 16.73
C ASP A 69 3.92 -8.84 16.83
N ARG A 70 4.37 -9.66 15.85
CA ARG A 70 4.18 -11.11 15.90
C ARG A 70 4.95 -11.75 17.05
N LEU A 71 6.18 -11.33 17.31
CA LEU A 71 6.98 -11.81 18.45
C LEU A 71 6.35 -11.40 19.78
N ALA A 72 5.83 -10.18 19.88
CA ALA A 72 5.12 -9.70 21.06
C ALA A 72 3.88 -10.56 21.34
N ARG A 73 3.06 -10.83 20.32
CA ARG A 73 1.88 -11.72 20.45
C ARG A 73 2.22 -13.14 20.86
N VAL A 74 3.33 -13.70 20.37
CA VAL A 74 3.78 -15.06 20.77
C VAL A 74 4.26 -15.07 22.22
N ARG A 75 4.86 -13.96 22.68
CA ARG A 75 5.29 -13.78 24.07
C ARG A 75 4.16 -13.39 25.02
N GLU A 76 3.01 -13.01 24.47
CA GLU A 76 1.83 -12.66 25.24
C GLU A 76 1.32 -13.94 25.94
N PRO A 77 1.27 -13.98 27.28
CA PRO A 77 0.77 -15.14 28.00
C PRO A 77 -0.68 -15.39 27.58
N GLY A 78 -0.95 -16.55 26.96
CA GLY A 78 -2.33 -16.92 26.62
C GLY A 78 -3.13 -17.37 27.85
N PRO A 79 -4.45 -17.57 27.73
CA PRO A 79 -5.43 -16.65 27.16
C PRO A 79 -5.74 -15.53 28.16
N VAL A 80 -5.77 -14.28 27.70
CA VAL A 80 -6.34 -13.19 28.51
C VAL A 80 -7.81 -13.55 28.72
N ALA A 81 -8.20 -13.89 29.94
CA ALA A 81 -9.58 -14.20 30.24
C ALA A 81 -10.42 -12.98 29.85
N CYS A 82 -11.18 -13.10 28.75
CA CYS A 82 -12.24 -12.15 28.43
C CYS A 82 -13.23 -12.26 29.59
N ARG A 83 -13.11 -11.36 30.57
CA ARG A 83 -14.13 -11.23 31.61
C ARG A 83 -15.31 -10.55 30.92
N PRO A 84 -16.43 -11.25 30.63
CA PRO A 84 -17.61 -10.55 30.19
C PRO A 84 -17.95 -9.54 31.27
N VAL A 85 -18.19 -8.29 30.88
CA VAL A 85 -18.71 -7.29 31.81
C VAL A 85 -20.14 -7.73 32.12
N THR A 86 -20.33 -8.43 33.24
CA THR A 86 -21.66 -8.74 33.74
C THR A 86 -22.14 -7.52 34.50
N GLY A 87 -23.14 -6.85 33.92
CA GLY A 87 -23.92 -5.81 34.59
C GLY A 87 -24.94 -6.40 35.55
#